data_AF-A0A9D9NPC9-F1
#
_entry.id   AF-A0A9D9NPC9-F1
#
_cell.length_a   1.000
_cell.length_b   1.000
_cell.length_c   1.000
_cell.angle_alpha   90.00
_cell.angle_beta   90.00
_cell.angle_gamma   90.00
#
_symmetry.space_group_name_H-M   'P 1'
#
loop_
_entity.id
_entity.type
_entity.pdbx_description
1 polymer ?
#
loop_
_entity_poly.entity_id
_entity_poly.type
_entity_poly.pdbx_seq_one_letter_code
_entity_poly.pdbx_strand_id
1 'polypeptide(L)'
;RTALRLGSEVHIVYRRTEAELPARREEVHHAMEEGIVFNMLTNPVEVLSDENGWVRGLRCIRMELGEPDESGRRRPVPVEGSEFDIEADTVIMALGTSSNPLIPHTTKGLETTRRGCLVADESGATTRPGVFAGGDAVTGAATVILAMGAGRTAAKAIDEYLKRK
;
A
#
# COMPACT_ATOMS: atom_id res chain seq x y z
N ARG A 1 1.74 -15.38 -2.78
CA ARG A 1 2.75 -16.43 -2.52
C ARG A 1 2.45 -17.27 -1.26
N THR A 2 2.10 -16.68 -0.10
CA THR A 2 1.72 -17.46 1.10
C THR A 2 0.49 -18.34 0.88
N ALA A 3 -0.60 -17.80 0.33
CA ALA A 3 -1.81 -18.59 0.04
C ALA A 3 -1.54 -19.81 -0.87
N LEU A 4 -0.69 -19.64 -1.88
CA LEU A 4 -0.26 -20.75 -2.74
C LEU A 4 0.45 -21.86 -1.95
N ARG A 5 1.32 -21.49 -1.00
CA ARG A 5 2.00 -22.46 -0.12
C ARG A 5 1.04 -23.18 0.83
N LEU A 6 -0.14 -22.63 1.06
CA LEU A 6 -1.23 -23.27 1.82
C LEU A 6 -2.12 -24.16 0.93
N GLY A 7 -1.80 -24.30 -0.36
CA GLY A 7 -2.50 -25.20 -1.29
C GLY A 7 -3.60 -24.53 -2.13
N SER A 8 -3.72 -23.20 -2.12
CA SER A 8 -4.72 -22.48 -2.90
C SER A 8 -4.24 -22.17 -4.32
N GLU A 9 -5.15 -22.18 -5.29
CA GLU A 9 -4.97 -21.42 -6.54
C GLU A 9 -5.04 -19.92 -6.22
N VAL A 10 -4.12 -19.11 -6.77
CA VAL A 10 -3.99 -17.71 -6.39
C VAL A 10 -4.05 -16.82 -7.61
N HIS A 11 -4.97 -15.86 -7.56
CA HIS A 11 -5.11 -14.79 -8.54
C HIS A 11 -4.66 -13.45 -7.95
N ILE A 12 -3.83 -12.73 -8.70
CA ILE A 12 -3.52 -11.32 -8.45
C ILE A 12 -4.37 -10.47 -9.38
N VAL A 13 -5.32 -9.74 -8.82
CA VAL A 13 -6.14 -8.78 -9.54
C VAL A 13 -5.47 -7.40 -9.46
N TYR A 14 -4.99 -6.90 -10.59
CA TYR A 14 -4.29 -5.62 -10.65
C TYR A 14 -4.86 -4.70 -11.74
N ARG A 15 -5.20 -3.47 -11.33
CA ARG A 15 -5.88 -2.50 -12.19
C ARG A 15 -5.01 -1.88 -13.29
N ARG A 16 -3.70 -2.16 -13.33
CA ARG A 16 -2.76 -1.65 -14.36
C ARG A 16 -2.02 -2.82 -15.01
N THR A 17 -1.00 -2.53 -15.82
CA THR A 17 -0.16 -3.56 -16.43
C THR A 17 1.04 -3.91 -15.55
N GLU A 18 1.78 -4.94 -15.94
CA GLU A 18 3.02 -5.35 -15.28
C GLU A 18 4.05 -4.22 -15.19
N ALA A 19 4.10 -3.32 -16.19
CA ALA A 19 5.04 -2.20 -16.22
C ALA A 19 4.81 -1.21 -15.08
N GLU A 20 3.56 -1.07 -14.60
CA GLU A 20 3.23 -0.19 -13.47
C GLU A 20 3.21 -0.92 -12.12
N LEU A 21 3.54 -2.21 -12.07
CA LEU A 21 3.46 -3.03 -10.87
C LEU A 21 4.58 -2.61 -9.90
N PRO A 22 4.26 -2.16 -8.67
CA PRO A 22 5.24 -1.58 -7.75
C PRO A 22 6.11 -2.63 -7.04
N ALA A 23 5.79 -3.92 -7.20
CA ALA A 23 6.55 -4.99 -6.58
C ALA A 23 7.92 -5.15 -7.24
N ARG A 24 8.86 -5.76 -6.51
CA ARG A 24 10.19 -6.08 -7.06
C ARG A 24 10.02 -7.04 -8.24
N ARG A 25 10.68 -6.73 -9.37
CA ARG A 25 10.59 -7.56 -10.60
C ARG A 25 10.93 -9.03 -10.36
N GLU A 26 11.95 -9.29 -9.54
CA GLU A 26 12.33 -10.65 -9.13
C GLU A 26 11.21 -11.38 -8.40
N GLU A 27 10.46 -10.70 -7.52
CA GLU A 27 9.32 -11.28 -6.82
C GLU A 27 8.13 -11.56 -7.76
N VAL A 28 7.93 -10.70 -8.76
CA VAL A 28 6.90 -10.93 -9.80
C VAL A 28 7.26 -12.16 -10.63
N HIS A 29 8.51 -12.27 -11.06
CA HIS A 29 9.01 -13.42 -11.82
C HIS A 29 8.84 -14.73 -11.03
N HIS A 30 9.33 -14.77 -9.78
CA HIS A 30 9.16 -15.94 -8.92
C HIS A 30 7.68 -16.29 -8.67
N ALA A 31 6.80 -15.29 -8.56
CA ALA A 31 5.37 -15.53 -8.42
C ALA A 31 4.76 -16.17 -9.66
N MET A 32 5.17 -15.74 -10.86
CA MET A 32 4.72 -16.32 -12.13
C MET A 32 5.25 -17.75 -12.31
N GLU A 33 6.53 -18.00 -12.00
CA GLU A 33 7.14 -19.34 -12.05
C GLU A 33 6.47 -20.32 -11.06
N GLU A 34 6.01 -19.82 -9.92
CA GLU A 34 5.24 -20.60 -8.93
C GLU A 34 3.80 -20.90 -9.39
N GLY A 35 3.34 -20.32 -10.51
CA GLY A 35 1.99 -20.55 -11.05
C GLY A 35 0.90 -19.61 -10.54
N ILE A 36 1.27 -18.46 -9.94
CA ILE A 36 0.29 -17.43 -9.57
C ILE A 36 -0.27 -16.78 -10.84
N VAL A 37 -1.60 -16.73 -10.94
CA VAL A 37 -2.30 -16.13 -12.09
C VAL A 37 -2.38 -14.62 -11.91
N PHE A 38 -1.93 -13.86 -12.91
CA PHE A 38 -2.02 -12.40 -12.89
C PHE A 38 -3.15 -11.90 -13.81
N ASN A 39 -4.22 -11.41 -13.20
CA ASN A 39 -5.30 -10.70 -13.87
C ASN A 39 -4.95 -9.19 -13.92
N MET A 40 -4.09 -8.82 -14.88
CA MET A 40 -3.76 -7.42 -15.17
C MET A 40 -4.96 -6.69 -15.77
N LEU A 41 -4.91 -5.35 -15.76
CA LEU A 41 -5.98 -4.49 -16.29
C LEU A 41 -7.36 -4.91 -15.77
N THR A 42 -7.43 -5.25 -14.49
CA THR A 42 -8.64 -5.77 -13.85
C THR A 42 -8.83 -5.07 -12.51
N ASN A 43 -10.01 -4.51 -12.27
CA ASN A 43 -10.32 -3.82 -11.03
C ASN A 43 -11.57 -4.43 -10.36
N PRO A 44 -11.52 -4.78 -9.07
CA PRO A 44 -12.70 -5.29 -8.36
C PRO A 44 -13.73 -4.17 -8.17
N VAL A 45 -15.01 -4.51 -8.35
CA VAL A 45 -16.14 -3.60 -8.13
C VAL A 45 -17.11 -4.11 -7.05
N GLU A 46 -17.17 -5.42 -6.82
CA GLU A 46 -18.05 -6.02 -5.82
C GLU A 46 -17.49 -7.37 -5.32
N VAL A 47 -17.58 -7.63 -4.01
CA VAL A 47 -17.33 -8.96 -3.43
C VAL A 47 -18.65 -9.71 -3.40
N LEU A 48 -18.71 -10.85 -4.10
CA LEU A 48 -19.90 -11.67 -4.20
C LEU A 48 -19.97 -12.61 -3.00
N SER A 49 -21.15 -12.70 -2.40
CA SER A 49 -21.42 -13.62 -1.29
C SER A 49 -22.44 -14.69 -1.66
N ASP A 50 -22.37 -15.83 -0.98
CA ASP A 50 -23.38 -16.87 -0.98
C ASP A 50 -24.53 -16.56 0.01
N GLU A 51 -25.49 -17.48 0.11
CA GLU A 51 -26.65 -17.36 1.01
C GLU A 51 -26.29 -17.34 2.51
N ASN A 52 -25.09 -17.78 2.86
CA ASN A 52 -24.58 -17.84 4.24
C ASN A 52 -23.66 -16.65 4.57
N GLY A 53 -23.44 -15.74 3.62
CA GLY A 53 -22.57 -14.58 3.77
C GLY A 53 -21.08 -14.87 3.56
N TRP A 54 -20.71 -16.04 3.05
CA TRP A 54 -19.34 -16.37 2.68
C TRP A 54 -19.00 -15.83 1.29
N VAL A 55 -17.73 -15.50 1.07
CA VAL A 55 -17.26 -15.08 -0.25
C VAL A 55 -17.40 -16.25 -1.22
N ARG A 56 -18.00 -16.00 -2.38
CA ARG A 56 -18.08 -16.96 -3.50
C ARG A 56 -17.39 -16.45 -4.78
N GLY A 57 -17.00 -15.19 -4.80
CA GLY A 57 -16.30 -14.62 -5.93
C GLY A 57 -16.10 -13.12 -5.85
N LEU A 58 -15.52 -12.58 -6.91
CA LEU A 58 -15.16 -11.19 -7.05
C LEU A 58 -15.61 -10.68 -8.42
N ARG A 59 -16.57 -9.76 -8.44
CA ARG A 59 -16.93 -9.06 -9.68
C ARG A 59 -15.89 -8.02 -9.98
N CYS A 60 -15.38 -8.07 -11.21
CA CYS A 60 -14.34 -7.21 -11.71
C CYS A 60 -14.82 -6.49 -12.98
N ILE A 61 -14.16 -5.38 -13.30
CA ILE A 61 -14.28 -4.66 -14.56
C ILE A 61 -12.90 -4.62 -15.25
N ARG A 62 -12.87 -4.69 -16.58
CA ARG A 62 -11.62 -4.49 -17.33
C ARG A 62 -11.22 -3.02 -17.29
N MET A 63 -9.91 -2.80 -17.31
CA MET A 63 -9.31 -1.48 -17.33
C MET A 63 -8.54 -1.28 -18.64
N GLU A 64 -8.43 -0.05 -19.08
CA GLU A 64 -7.47 0.39 -20.08
C GLU A 64 -6.53 1.45 -19.47
N LEU A 65 -5.35 1.62 -20.07
CA LEU A 65 -4.41 2.64 -19.61
C LEU A 65 -4.66 3.96 -20.32
N GLY A 66 -5.01 4.99 -19.56
CA GLY A 66 -5.01 6.37 -20.03
C GLY A 66 -3.64 7.04 -19.91
N GLU A 67 -3.66 8.35 -19.72
CA GLU A 67 -2.45 9.17 -19.56
C GLU A 67 -1.71 8.89 -18.24
N PRO A 68 -0.38 9.13 -18.17
CA PRO A 68 0.39 9.08 -16.94
C PRO A 68 -0.18 9.97 -15.82
N ASP A 69 -0.17 9.46 -14.60
CA ASP A 69 -0.46 10.22 -13.38
C ASP A 69 0.78 10.97 -12.86
N GLU A 70 0.63 11.71 -11.75
CA GLU A 70 1.72 12.45 -11.09
C GLU A 70 2.87 11.56 -10.60
N SER A 71 2.64 10.24 -10.45
CA SER A 71 3.67 9.26 -10.14
C SER A 71 4.37 8.70 -11.39
N GLY A 72 4.01 9.18 -12.58
CA GLY A 72 4.51 8.70 -13.88
C GLY A 72 3.85 7.41 -14.36
N ARG A 73 2.89 6.86 -13.60
CA ARG A 73 2.21 5.60 -13.94
C ARG A 73 0.92 5.88 -14.68
N ARG A 74 0.62 5.12 -15.73
CA ARG A 74 -0.61 5.33 -16.50
C ARG A 74 -1.87 5.11 -15.64
N ARG A 75 -2.83 6.03 -15.76
CA ARG A 75 -4.10 5.98 -15.03
C ARG A 75 -4.95 4.85 -15.59
N PRO A 76 -5.51 3.98 -14.74
CA PRO A 76 -6.43 2.96 -15.20
C PRO A 76 -7.82 3.57 -15.39
N VAL A 77 -8.43 3.37 -16.56
CA VAL A 77 -9.77 3.82 -16.92
C VAL A 77 -10.67 2.59 -17.09
N PRO A 78 -11.88 2.55 -16.49
CA PRO A 78 -12.76 1.39 -16.64
C PRO A 78 -13.30 1.29 -18.06
N VAL A 79 -13.34 0.07 -18.60
CA VAL A 79 -14.02 -0.22 -19.87
C VAL A 79 -15.47 -0.57 -19.54
N GLU A 80 -16.41 0.32 -19.83
CA GLU A 80 -17.83 0.10 -19.51
C GLU A 80 -18.39 -1.16 -20.19
N GLY A 81 -19.23 -1.91 -19.47
CA GLY A 81 -19.84 -3.15 -19.99
C GLY A 81 -18.89 -4.35 -20.06
N SER A 82 -17.69 -4.24 -19.49
CA SER A 82 -16.68 -5.31 -19.47
C SER A 82 -16.66 -6.11 -18.17
N GLU A 83 -17.73 -6.03 -17.38
CA GLU A 83 -17.82 -6.71 -16.09
C GLU A 83 -17.79 -8.23 -16.24
N PHE A 84 -17.07 -8.88 -15.34
CA PHE A 84 -16.98 -10.34 -15.27
C PHE A 84 -16.70 -10.79 -13.84
N ASP A 85 -17.10 -12.01 -13.52
CA ASP A 85 -16.93 -12.58 -12.18
C ASP A 85 -15.70 -13.52 -12.19
N ILE A 86 -14.89 -13.44 -11.14
CA ILE A 86 -13.82 -14.40 -10.83
C ILE A 86 -14.30 -15.22 -9.64
N GLU A 87 -14.42 -16.53 -9.80
CA GLU A 87 -14.77 -17.45 -8.70
C GLU A 87 -13.63 -17.49 -7.68
N ALA A 88 -13.97 -17.33 -6.40
CA ALA A 88 -12.99 -17.31 -5.32
C ALA A 88 -13.68 -17.48 -3.96
N ASP A 89 -13.08 -18.28 -3.08
CA ASP A 89 -13.57 -18.48 -1.70
C ASP A 89 -12.94 -17.50 -0.71
N THR A 90 -11.88 -16.79 -1.10
CA THR A 90 -11.12 -15.89 -0.21
C THR A 90 -10.60 -14.69 -0.98
N VAL A 91 -10.83 -13.49 -0.44
CA VAL A 91 -10.35 -12.22 -1.00
C VAL A 91 -9.42 -11.55 0.02
N ILE A 92 -8.18 -11.27 -0.41
CA ILE A 92 -7.18 -10.56 0.40
C ILE A 92 -6.95 -9.17 -0.19
N MET A 93 -7.35 -8.13 0.53
CA MET A 93 -7.16 -6.74 0.09
C MET A 93 -5.73 -6.26 0.38
N ALA A 94 -4.93 -6.10 -0.67
CA ALA A 94 -3.55 -5.62 -0.61
C ALA A 94 -3.39 -4.22 -1.25
N LEU A 95 -4.25 -3.28 -0.87
CA LEU A 95 -4.37 -1.95 -1.51
C LEU A 95 -3.37 -0.90 -0.99
N GLY A 96 -2.51 -1.29 -0.04
CA GLY A 96 -1.63 -0.39 0.70
C GLY A 96 -2.16 -0.07 2.10
N THR A 97 -1.33 0.58 2.91
CA THR A 97 -1.62 0.96 4.29
C THR A 97 -1.49 2.46 4.48
N SER A 98 -2.22 2.99 5.45
CA SER A 98 -2.14 4.39 5.87
C SER A 98 -1.73 4.49 7.34
N SER A 99 -1.22 5.66 7.72
CA SER A 99 -0.83 5.94 9.11
C SER A 99 -2.05 5.93 10.03
N ASN A 100 -1.87 5.42 11.25
CA ASN A 100 -2.93 5.33 12.24
C ASN A 100 -3.35 6.73 12.73
N PRO A 101 -4.62 7.16 12.55
CA PRO A 101 -5.08 8.50 12.91
C PRO A 101 -5.20 8.73 14.42
N LEU A 102 -5.18 7.68 15.25
CA LEU A 102 -5.36 7.82 16.70
C LEU A 102 -4.22 8.59 17.36
N ILE A 103 -2.98 8.42 16.88
CA ILE A 103 -1.81 9.08 17.47
C ILE A 103 -1.91 10.61 17.40
N PRO A 104 -2.09 11.23 16.22
CA PRO A 104 -2.24 12.68 16.14
C PRO A 104 -3.53 13.19 16.82
N HIS A 105 -4.63 12.42 16.80
CA HIS A 105 -5.89 12.83 17.45
C HIS A 105 -5.80 12.88 18.99
N THR A 106 -5.05 11.95 19.59
CA THR A 106 -4.93 11.85 21.06
C THR A 106 -3.73 12.64 21.61
N THR A 107 -2.81 13.06 20.74
CA THR A 107 -1.57 13.74 21.13
C THR A 107 -1.56 15.18 20.64
N LYS A 108 -1.93 16.12 21.53
CA LYS A 108 -1.90 17.56 21.23
C LYS A 108 -0.53 18.01 20.71
N GLY A 109 -0.53 18.85 19.69
CA GLY A 109 0.67 19.44 19.08
C GLY A 109 1.32 18.58 17.99
N LEU A 110 0.75 17.42 17.62
CA LEU A 110 1.20 16.63 16.47
C LEU A 110 0.32 16.91 15.25
N GLU A 111 0.89 17.61 14.28
CA GLU A 111 0.26 17.86 12.98
C GLU A 111 0.51 16.73 12.00
N THR A 112 -0.42 16.55 11.07
CA THR A 112 -0.32 15.57 9.98
C THR A 112 -0.46 16.22 8.62
N THR A 113 0.20 15.65 7.62
CA THR A 113 -0.02 15.97 6.22
C THR A 113 -1.44 15.57 5.79
N ARG A 114 -1.86 16.01 4.59
CA ARG A 114 -3.14 15.59 3.97
C ARG A 114 -3.28 14.06 3.85
N ARG A 115 -2.19 13.31 3.83
CA ARG A 115 -2.16 11.83 3.76
C ARG A 115 -2.15 11.15 5.14
N GLY A 116 -2.28 11.91 6.23
CA GLY A 116 -2.31 11.38 7.60
C GLY A 116 -0.93 11.01 8.17
N CYS A 117 0.16 11.26 7.44
CA CYS A 117 1.53 11.08 7.95
C CYS A 117 1.93 12.24 8.86
N LEU A 118 2.74 11.99 9.89
CA LEU A 118 3.24 13.02 10.80
C LEU A 118 4.10 14.04 10.05
N VAL A 119 3.90 15.32 10.34
CA VAL A 119 4.79 16.39 9.87
C VAL A 119 6.08 16.32 10.69
N ALA A 120 7.21 16.13 10.00
CA ALA A 120 8.54 16.16 10.60
C ALA A 120 9.52 16.83 9.64
N ASP A 121 10.52 17.52 10.21
CA ASP A 121 11.62 18.12 9.44
C ASP A 121 12.69 17.08 9.04
N GLU A 122 13.77 17.52 8.40
CA GLU A 122 14.86 16.64 7.95
C GLU A 122 15.58 15.91 9.10
N SER A 123 15.54 16.48 10.32
CA SER A 123 16.09 15.86 11.52
C SER A 123 15.14 14.84 12.16
N GLY A 124 13.89 14.80 11.68
CA GLY A 124 12.81 14.00 12.24
C GLY A 124 12.06 14.72 13.37
N ALA A 125 12.34 15.99 13.66
CA ALA A 125 11.63 16.73 14.69
C ALA A 125 10.20 17.03 14.22
N THR A 126 9.22 16.68 15.05
CA THR A 126 7.80 16.94 14.74
C THR A 126 7.37 18.34 15.15
N THR A 127 6.14 18.71 14.83
CA THR A 127 5.50 19.95 15.31
C THR A 127 5.32 19.99 16.84
N ARG A 128 5.46 18.85 17.53
CA ARG A 128 5.46 18.80 19.01
C ARG A 128 6.90 18.81 19.54
N PRO A 129 7.28 19.82 20.35
CA PRO A 129 8.61 19.87 20.95
C PRO A 129 8.96 18.60 21.75
N GLY A 130 10.15 18.06 21.51
CA GLY A 130 10.65 16.84 22.15
C GLY A 130 10.07 15.53 21.61
N VAL A 131 9.28 15.57 20.54
CA VAL A 131 8.78 14.39 19.83
C VAL A 131 9.36 14.34 18.43
N PHE A 132 9.87 13.17 18.05
CA PHE A 132 10.52 12.91 16.78
C PHE A 132 9.82 11.75 16.06
N ALA A 133 9.88 11.74 14.73
CA ALA A 133 9.29 10.73 13.87
C ALA A 133 10.19 10.43 12.66
N GLY A 134 10.06 9.23 12.11
CA GLY A 134 10.81 8.79 10.93
C GLY A 134 10.16 7.58 10.26
N GLY A 135 10.67 7.24 9.07
CA GLY A 135 10.16 6.14 8.25
C GLY A 135 8.73 6.38 7.75
N ASP A 136 7.98 5.30 7.56
CA ASP A 136 6.64 5.33 6.94
C ASP A 136 5.63 6.21 7.69
N ALA A 137 5.84 6.46 8.99
CA ALA A 137 5.03 7.39 9.76
C ALA A 137 5.09 8.84 9.22
N VAL A 138 6.18 9.21 8.53
CA VAL A 138 6.44 10.53 7.94
C VAL A 138 6.27 10.49 6.42
N THR A 139 6.84 9.49 5.74
CA THR A 139 6.85 9.42 4.27
C THR A 139 5.65 8.72 3.66
N GLY A 140 4.87 7.99 4.46
CA GLY A 140 3.98 6.93 3.98
C GLY A 140 4.78 5.70 3.52
N ALA A 141 4.09 4.71 2.97
CA ALA A 141 4.66 3.42 2.56
C ALA A 141 5.97 3.60 1.77
N ALA A 142 7.09 3.20 2.37
CA ALA A 142 8.43 3.36 1.80
C ALA A 142 9.22 2.04 1.90
N THR A 143 10.53 2.13 2.08
CA THR A 143 11.41 0.95 2.14
C THR A 143 12.11 0.88 3.50
N VAL A 144 12.50 -0.35 3.88
CA VAL A 144 13.22 -0.62 5.14
C VAL A 144 14.48 0.24 5.28
N ILE A 145 15.22 0.47 4.19
CA ILE A 145 16.45 1.26 4.23
C ILE A 145 16.19 2.73 4.55
N LEU A 146 15.10 3.31 4.01
CA LEU A 146 14.71 4.69 4.31
C LEU A 146 14.24 4.84 5.75
N ALA A 147 13.46 3.87 6.25
CA ALA A 147 13.04 3.84 7.65
C ALA A 147 14.25 3.75 8.60
N MET A 148 15.22 2.88 8.30
CA MET A 148 16.46 2.76 9.09
C MET A 148 17.27 4.07 9.07
N GLY A 149 17.42 4.69 7.90
CA GLY A 149 18.10 5.98 7.75
C GLY A 149 17.43 7.08 8.60
N ALA A 150 16.10 7.20 8.50
CA ALA A 150 15.32 8.16 9.29
C ALA A 150 15.48 7.91 10.80
N GLY A 151 15.49 6.65 11.24
CA GLY A 151 15.73 6.30 12.64
C GLY A 151 17.12 6.74 13.14
N ARG A 152 18.17 6.57 12.32
CA ARG A 152 19.52 7.04 12.66
C ARG A 152 19.60 8.57 12.75
N THR A 153 18.93 9.27 11.84
CA THR A 153 18.87 10.75 11.85
C THR A 153 18.12 11.25 13.09
N ALA A 154 16.94 10.71 13.36
CA ALA A 154 16.14 11.06 14.54
C ALA A 154 16.89 10.78 15.84
N ALA A 155 17.62 9.66 15.94
CA ALA A 155 18.41 9.34 17.13
C ALA A 155 19.50 10.39 17.43
N LYS A 156 20.19 10.88 16.39
CA LYS A 156 21.18 11.97 16.55
C LYS A 156 20.51 13.27 17.00
N ALA A 157 19.38 13.63 16.40
CA ALA A 157 18.63 14.83 16.74
C ALA A 157 18.09 14.78 18.19
N ILE A 158 17.64 13.61 18.65
CA ILE A 158 17.22 13.38 20.04
C ILE A 158 18.39 13.57 20.99
N ASP A 159 19.57 13.00 20.71
CA ASP A 159 20.76 13.16 21.55
C ASP A 159 21.18 14.64 21.67
N GLU A 160 21.20 15.37 20.55
CA GLU A 160 21.50 16.81 20.56
C GLU A 160 20.44 17.62 21.32
N TYR A 161 19.16 17.29 21.16
CA TYR A 161 18.06 17.94 21.86
C TYR A 161 18.17 17.76 23.39
N LEU A 162 18.51 16.56 23.85
CA LEU A 162 18.67 16.26 25.27
C LEU A 162 19.90 16.94 25.89
N LYS A 163 21.01 17.05 25.16
CA LYS A 163 22.22 17.73 25.63
C LYS A 163 22.09 19.24 25.77
N ARG A 164 21.17 19.85 25.02
CA ARG A 164 20.90 21.30 25.04
C ARG A 164 19.85 21.71 26.07
N LYS A 165 19.27 20.74 26.76
CA LYS A 165 18.20 20.92 27.74
C LYS A 165 18.75 20.90 29.16
#